data_AF-A0AAD8LYZ8-F1
#
_entry.id   AF-A0AAD8LYZ8-F1
#
_cell.length_a   1.000
_cell.length_b   1.000
_cell.length_c   1.000
_cell.angle_alpha   90.00
_cell.angle_beta   90.00
_cell.angle_gamma   90.00
#
_symmetry.space_group_name_H-M   'P 1'
#
loop_
_entity.id
_entity.type
_entity.pdbx_description
1 polymer ?
#
loop_
_entity_poly.entity_id
_entity_poly.type
_entity_poly.pdbx_seq_one_letter_code
_entity_poly.pdbx_strand_id
1 'polypeptide(L)'
;MWKNDDDGGDDVDGDVGYGDGGDDVGYGDGGDDVGYGDDDDDIDDDINIGNDDINIDARGLKKHLKRLNAPKNWMLDKLGGAFAPKPSSGPHKSRDCLPLILVLRNKLKYALTYREVQSILMQRHVLVDGKVRTDKTYPAGFMDVVSIPKTNEHFRVLYDIKGRFCLHSLRDEEYKFKLCKVRSVQFGHKGIPYINTYDGRTIRYPDPLIKPNDTIELDLESNKITDVIKFDVGNFVTVTGGRNTGRVGTLVNREKHRGGFETVRIRDEHGQEFATRLSNVFTIGRGPVSWISLPKRRGIKLSVIKEAHAREYEKTAFRFDRARGLKKHLKRLNAPKNCMLDKLGGAFAPKPSSGPHKSRDCLPLILILRNKLKYALTYREVQSILMQRHVLVDGKVRTDKTYPAGFMDVVSIPKTNEHFRVLYDIKGRFCLHSLRDEEHKFKLCKVRSVQFGHKGIPYINTYDGRTIRYPDPLIKPNDTIELDLESNKITDVIKFDVGNFVTVTGGRNTGRVGTLVNREKHRGGFETVRIRDEHGQEFATRLSNVFTLGRGPVSWISLPKREGIKLSVIQEAHAREYEKTAFRFDRVKTSIKF
;
A
#
# COMPACT_ATOMS: atom_id res chain seq x y z
N MET A 1 -48.76 1.58 -4.64
CA MET A 1 -49.92 1.89 -5.50
C MET A 1 -49.81 3.37 -5.87
N TRP A 2 -50.03 3.65 -7.16
CA TRP A 2 -49.87 4.90 -7.90
C TRP A 2 -48.50 5.15 -8.55
N LYS A 3 -48.58 5.01 -9.88
CA LYS A 3 -47.61 5.18 -10.96
C LYS A 3 -47.35 6.68 -11.21
N ASN A 4 -46.30 6.97 -11.97
CA ASN A 4 -46.39 7.86 -13.13
C ASN A 4 -45.41 7.36 -14.20
N ASP A 5 -45.98 7.06 -15.37
CA ASP A 5 -45.37 6.86 -16.69
C ASP A 5 -45.02 8.28 -17.24
N ASP A 6 -43.83 8.57 -17.79
CA ASP A 6 -43.36 8.48 -19.19
C ASP A 6 -43.19 9.87 -19.86
N ASP A 7 -42.38 9.87 -20.93
CA ASP A 7 -42.01 10.92 -21.90
C ASP A 7 -40.79 11.81 -21.52
N GLY A 8 -39.74 11.97 -22.31
CA GLY A 8 -39.46 11.63 -23.71
C GLY A 8 -38.46 12.69 -24.27
N GLY A 9 -37.57 12.30 -25.20
CA GLY A 9 -36.83 13.23 -26.06
C GLY A 9 -35.30 13.04 -26.16
N ASP A 10 -34.90 12.29 -27.20
CA ASP A 10 -34.04 12.70 -28.34
C ASP A 10 -32.61 13.23 -28.06
N ASP A 11 -31.55 12.95 -28.83
CA ASP A 11 -31.35 12.21 -30.09
C ASP A 11 -29.81 12.22 -30.42
N VAL A 12 -29.46 11.47 -31.47
CA VAL A 12 -28.33 11.61 -32.44
C VAL A 12 -26.95 10.96 -32.17
N ASP A 13 -26.82 9.77 -32.76
CA ASP A 13 -25.83 9.28 -33.73
C ASP A 13 -24.33 9.64 -33.68
N GLY A 14 -23.53 8.57 -33.88
CA GLY A 14 -22.33 8.62 -34.73
C GLY A 14 -21.18 7.76 -34.25
N ASP A 15 -21.07 6.51 -34.74
CA ASP A 15 -19.76 6.00 -35.19
C ASP A 15 -19.87 4.82 -36.16
N VAL A 16 -19.78 5.23 -37.43
CA VAL A 16 -19.19 4.64 -38.63
C VAL A 16 -18.54 3.26 -38.50
N GLY A 17 -19.04 2.32 -39.31
CA GLY A 17 -18.34 1.08 -39.66
C GLY A 17 -17.34 1.28 -40.80
N TYR A 18 -16.27 0.49 -40.78
CA TYR A 18 -15.48 0.16 -41.97
C TYR A 18 -15.12 -1.33 -41.91
N GLY A 19 -15.53 -2.03 -42.96
CA GLY A 19 -15.10 -3.38 -43.28
C GLY A 19 -14.11 -3.38 -44.44
N ASP A 20 -13.32 -4.45 -44.43
CA ASP A 20 -12.54 -5.12 -45.47
C ASP A 20 -11.37 -4.47 -46.22
N GLY A 21 -10.32 -5.30 -46.28
CA GLY A 21 -9.10 -5.18 -47.06
C GLY A 21 -8.14 -6.29 -46.62
N GLY A 22 -8.31 -7.48 -47.18
CA GLY A 22 -7.48 -8.66 -46.91
C GLY A 22 -6.10 -8.57 -47.55
N ASP A 23 -5.21 -9.44 -47.10
CA ASP A 23 -4.14 -10.03 -47.92
C ASP A 23 -3.77 -11.39 -47.34
N ASP A 24 -3.99 -12.41 -48.17
CA ASP A 24 -3.60 -13.80 -48.04
C ASP A 24 -2.07 -13.97 -48.09
N VAL A 25 -1.53 -14.80 -47.18
CA VAL A 25 -0.42 -15.70 -47.53
C VAL A 25 -0.48 -16.96 -46.68
N GLY A 26 -0.90 -18.06 -47.30
CA GLY A 26 -0.88 -19.40 -46.74
C GLY A 26 0.43 -20.14 -47.03
N TYR A 27 0.79 -21.06 -46.14
CA TYR A 27 1.52 -22.32 -46.32
C TYR A 27 1.37 -23.04 -44.96
N GLY A 28 1.03 -24.31 -44.81
CA GLY A 28 0.82 -25.43 -45.70
C GLY A 28 0.65 -26.63 -44.76
N ASP A 29 -0.34 -27.45 -45.09
CA ASP A 29 -0.88 -28.57 -44.33
C ASP A 29 0.12 -29.73 -44.13
N GLY A 30 -0.15 -30.59 -43.14
CA GLY A 30 0.47 -31.91 -43.09
C GLY A 30 0.52 -32.56 -41.71
N GLY A 31 -0.43 -33.45 -41.44
CA GLY A 31 -0.18 -34.59 -40.54
C GLY A 31 -1.35 -35.10 -39.71
N ASP A 32 -2.42 -35.57 -40.35
CA ASP A 32 -3.17 -36.74 -39.85
C ASP A 32 -2.57 -37.96 -40.56
N ASP A 33 -2.13 -39.00 -39.84
CA ASP A 33 -2.97 -40.19 -39.61
C ASP A 33 -2.20 -41.38 -38.96
N VAL A 34 -2.96 -42.09 -38.11
CA VAL A 34 -2.92 -43.48 -37.59
C VAL A 34 -1.64 -44.35 -37.48
N GLY A 35 -1.56 -45.06 -36.35
CA GLY A 35 -0.87 -46.36 -36.22
C GLY A 35 -1.01 -46.98 -34.81
N TYR A 36 -1.84 -48.02 -34.69
CA TYR A 36 -2.13 -48.86 -33.51
C TYR A 36 -1.14 -50.03 -33.36
N GLY A 37 -0.98 -50.54 -32.12
CA GLY A 37 -0.62 -51.94 -31.76
C GLY A 37 0.82 -52.39 -32.08
N ASP A 38 1.45 -53.36 -31.43
CA ASP A 38 1.10 -54.30 -30.37
C ASP A 38 2.41 -54.84 -29.74
N ASP A 39 2.27 -55.52 -28.60
CA ASP A 39 3.28 -56.32 -27.91
C ASP A 39 3.79 -57.49 -28.79
N ASP A 40 5.06 -57.89 -28.63
CA ASP A 40 5.47 -59.29 -28.34
C ASP A 40 7.00 -59.48 -28.48
N ASP A 41 7.53 -60.23 -27.51
CA ASP A 41 8.87 -60.82 -27.50
C ASP A 41 8.92 -61.98 -28.52
N ASP A 42 9.95 -62.07 -29.36
CA ASP A 42 10.62 -63.33 -29.71
C ASP A 42 11.92 -63.10 -30.50
N ILE A 43 12.90 -63.92 -30.16
CA ILE A 43 14.27 -64.01 -30.70
C ILE A 43 14.23 -64.79 -32.01
N ASP A 44 14.94 -64.33 -33.05
CA ASP A 44 15.74 -65.22 -33.91
C ASP A 44 16.86 -64.45 -34.63
N ASP A 45 18.01 -65.13 -34.68
CA ASP A 45 19.31 -64.70 -35.17
C ASP A 45 19.33 -64.46 -36.69
N ASP A 46 19.86 -63.32 -37.12
CA ASP A 46 20.65 -63.25 -38.35
C ASP A 46 21.71 -62.15 -38.24
N ILE A 47 22.96 -62.61 -38.20
CA ILE A 47 24.17 -61.80 -38.11
C ILE A 47 24.43 -61.16 -39.48
N ASN A 48 24.39 -59.83 -39.55
CA ASN A 48 25.08 -59.10 -40.61
C ASN A 48 26.01 -58.04 -39.99
N ILE A 49 27.31 -58.32 -40.10
CA ILE A 49 28.41 -57.53 -39.55
C ILE A 49 28.62 -56.33 -40.47
N GLY A 50 28.24 -55.14 -40.00
CA GLY A 50 28.47 -53.87 -40.68
C GLY A 50 28.69 -52.76 -39.66
N ASN A 51 29.96 -52.51 -39.38
CA ASN A 51 30.56 -51.40 -38.63
C ASN A 51 29.63 -50.23 -38.27
N ASP A 52 29.16 -50.22 -37.03
CA ASP A 52 29.00 -49.03 -36.21
C ASP A 52 29.24 -49.47 -34.76
N ASP A 53 30.15 -48.79 -34.07
CA ASP A 53 30.43 -49.01 -32.65
C ASP A 53 29.17 -48.74 -31.82
N ILE A 54 28.32 -49.75 -31.68
CA ILE A 54 27.23 -49.74 -30.70
C ILE A 54 27.89 -49.85 -29.34
N ASN A 55 28.20 -48.69 -28.76
CA ASN A 55 28.50 -48.59 -27.35
C ASN A 55 27.23 -48.96 -26.57
N ILE A 56 27.04 -50.27 -26.33
CA ILE A 56 26.11 -50.81 -25.34
C ILE A 56 26.73 -50.55 -23.97
N ASP A 57 26.90 -49.27 -23.63
CA ASP A 57 27.22 -48.87 -22.27
C ASP A 57 26.02 -49.24 -21.41
N ALA A 58 26.19 -50.28 -20.59
CA ALA A 58 25.23 -50.75 -19.63
C ALA A 58 24.63 -49.56 -18.86
N ARG A 59 23.37 -49.23 -19.16
CA ARG A 59 22.62 -48.11 -18.56
C ARG A 59 22.34 -48.41 -17.08
N GLY A 60 23.35 -48.24 -16.23
CA GLY A 60 23.25 -48.40 -14.78
C GLY A 60 22.23 -47.43 -14.16
N LEU A 61 21.87 -47.69 -12.90
CA LEU A 61 20.91 -46.87 -12.15
C LEU A 61 21.32 -45.38 -12.18
N LYS A 62 20.56 -44.54 -12.89
CA LYS A 62 20.86 -43.09 -12.99
C LYS A 62 20.96 -42.49 -11.58
N LYS A 63 22.08 -41.92 -11.17
CA LYS A 63 22.23 -41.30 -9.83
C LYS A 63 21.98 -39.78 -9.82
N HIS A 64 22.03 -39.14 -10.99
CA HIS A 64 21.93 -37.70 -11.13
C HIS A 64 20.63 -37.28 -11.83
N LEU A 65 20.13 -36.09 -11.45
CA LEU A 65 19.00 -35.44 -12.09
C LEU A 65 19.45 -34.06 -12.58
N LYS A 66 19.42 -33.85 -13.90
CA LYS A 66 19.66 -32.53 -14.48
C LYS A 66 18.55 -31.58 -14.03
N ARG A 67 18.93 -30.35 -13.70
CA ARG A 67 17.97 -29.37 -13.16
C ARG A 67 16.85 -29.03 -14.13
N LEU A 68 17.14 -28.95 -15.42
CA LEU A 68 16.15 -28.69 -16.46
C LEU A 68 15.09 -29.81 -16.55
N ASN A 69 15.46 -31.04 -16.20
CA ASN A 69 14.56 -32.20 -16.18
C ASN A 69 13.91 -32.42 -14.79
N ALA A 70 14.20 -31.54 -13.82
CA ALA A 70 13.55 -31.63 -12.52
C ALA A 70 12.06 -31.24 -12.65
N PRO A 71 11.18 -31.84 -11.84
CA PRO A 71 9.77 -31.46 -11.82
C PRO A 71 9.57 -29.94 -11.64
N LYS A 72 8.76 -29.32 -12.52
CA LYS A 72 8.51 -27.87 -12.50
C LYS A 72 7.86 -27.40 -11.18
N ASN A 73 7.11 -28.27 -10.52
CA ASN A 73 6.47 -28.02 -9.23
C ASN A 73 7.46 -27.80 -8.06
N TRP A 74 8.74 -28.16 -8.23
CA TRP A 74 9.81 -27.87 -7.25
C TRP A 74 10.25 -26.41 -7.24
N MET A 75 9.93 -25.64 -8.29
CA MET A 75 10.29 -24.22 -8.41
C MET A 75 11.79 -23.95 -8.21
N LEU A 76 12.63 -24.76 -8.86
CA LEU A 76 14.07 -24.52 -8.90
C LEU A 76 14.41 -23.51 -10.00
N ASP A 77 15.22 -22.52 -9.66
CA ASP A 77 15.77 -21.61 -10.64
C ASP A 77 16.75 -22.33 -11.57
N LYS A 78 16.65 -22.03 -12.87
CA LYS A 78 17.45 -22.65 -13.94
C LYS A 78 18.93 -22.30 -13.82
N LEU A 79 19.27 -21.12 -13.29
CA LEU A 79 20.64 -20.63 -13.17
C LEU A 79 21.34 -21.09 -11.88
N GLY A 80 20.62 -21.69 -10.93
CA GLY A 80 21.17 -22.16 -9.65
C GLY A 80 22.01 -23.45 -9.70
N GLY A 81 22.65 -23.74 -10.85
CA GLY A 81 23.53 -24.89 -11.09
C GLY A 81 22.92 -25.99 -11.97
N ALA A 82 23.79 -26.84 -12.55
CA ALA A 82 23.42 -27.84 -13.56
C ALA A 82 22.52 -28.98 -13.03
N PHE A 83 22.60 -29.30 -11.73
CA PHE A 83 21.93 -30.45 -11.12
C PHE A 83 20.86 -30.05 -10.12
N ALA A 84 19.86 -30.92 -9.99
CA ALA A 84 18.84 -30.91 -8.95
C ALA A 84 19.02 -32.15 -8.05
N PRO A 85 18.55 -32.10 -6.79
CA PRO A 85 18.60 -33.27 -5.91
C PRO A 85 17.72 -34.38 -6.51
N LYS A 86 18.34 -35.52 -6.87
CA LYS A 86 17.58 -36.70 -7.30
C LYS A 86 16.95 -37.34 -6.05
N PRO A 87 15.63 -37.55 -6.00
CA PRO A 87 14.99 -38.19 -4.86
C PRO A 87 15.46 -39.65 -4.76
N SER A 88 15.70 -40.11 -3.54
CA SER A 88 15.95 -41.52 -3.24
C SER A 88 14.71 -42.36 -3.55
N SER A 89 14.88 -43.66 -3.83
CA SER A 89 13.74 -44.58 -3.88
C SER A 89 13.06 -44.62 -2.51
N GLY A 90 11.74 -44.54 -2.47
CA GLY A 90 11.01 -44.40 -1.22
C GLY A 90 9.49 -44.40 -1.42
N PRO A 91 8.71 -43.85 -0.48
CA PRO A 91 7.25 -43.94 -0.48
C PRO A 91 6.59 -43.30 -1.71
N HIS A 92 7.16 -42.22 -2.24
CA HIS A 92 6.56 -41.43 -3.30
C HIS A 92 7.35 -41.48 -4.61
N LYS A 93 6.63 -41.32 -5.73
CA LYS A 93 7.23 -41.25 -7.06
C LYS A 93 8.14 -40.03 -7.19
N SER A 94 9.21 -40.16 -7.96
CA SER A 94 10.20 -39.06 -8.16
C SER A 94 9.61 -37.78 -8.75
N ARG A 95 8.54 -37.89 -9.57
CA ARG A 95 7.83 -36.73 -10.14
C ARG A 95 6.81 -36.09 -9.19
N ASP A 96 6.33 -36.85 -8.21
CA ASP A 96 5.22 -36.50 -7.31
C ASP A 96 5.68 -36.41 -5.85
N CYS A 97 6.94 -36.03 -5.64
CA CYS A 97 7.50 -35.79 -4.31
C CYS A 97 8.28 -34.48 -4.27
N LEU A 98 8.59 -34.03 -3.06
CA LEU A 98 9.46 -32.91 -2.74
C LEU A 98 10.56 -33.43 -1.80
N PRO A 99 11.83 -33.53 -2.27
CA PRO A 99 12.94 -33.96 -1.43
C PRO A 99 13.09 -33.10 -0.16
N LEU A 100 13.45 -33.71 0.97
CA LEU A 100 13.62 -33.00 2.25
C LEU A 100 14.60 -31.82 2.18
N ILE A 101 15.63 -31.92 1.34
CA ILE A 101 16.51 -30.79 1.07
C ILE A 101 15.80 -29.57 0.50
N LEU A 102 14.82 -29.75 -0.37
CA LEU A 102 14.03 -28.66 -0.93
C LEU A 102 13.03 -28.13 0.08
N VAL A 103 12.49 -28.99 0.95
CA VAL A 103 11.64 -28.59 2.08
C VAL A 103 12.40 -27.64 2.99
N LEU A 104 13.57 -28.04 3.51
CA LEU A 104 14.32 -27.26 4.50
C LEU A 104 14.96 -26.00 3.90
N ARG A 105 15.52 -26.07 2.68
CA ARG A 105 16.27 -24.96 2.08
C ARG A 105 15.42 -24.03 1.21
N ASN A 106 14.55 -24.57 0.37
CA ASN A 106 13.81 -23.76 -0.61
C ASN A 106 12.48 -23.25 -0.06
N LYS A 107 11.79 -24.07 0.76
CA LYS A 107 10.46 -23.71 1.30
C LYS A 107 10.54 -23.07 2.68
N LEU A 108 11.13 -23.77 3.66
CA LEU A 108 11.18 -23.32 5.06
C LEU A 108 12.31 -22.35 5.37
N LYS A 109 13.38 -22.35 4.56
CA LYS A 109 14.54 -21.44 4.69
C LYS A 109 15.33 -21.59 6.00
N TYR A 110 15.26 -22.74 6.67
CA TYR A 110 16.10 -23.03 7.84
C TYR A 110 17.57 -23.29 7.49
N ALA A 111 17.85 -23.59 6.23
CA ALA A 111 19.19 -23.74 5.69
C ALA A 111 19.34 -22.94 4.40
N LEU A 112 20.53 -22.42 4.16
CA LEU A 112 20.95 -21.78 2.93
C LEU A 112 21.69 -22.77 2.02
N THR A 113 22.46 -23.69 2.60
CA THR A 113 23.34 -24.61 1.85
C THR A 113 22.99 -26.10 2.03
N TYR A 114 23.53 -26.95 1.14
CA TYR A 114 23.40 -28.42 1.25
C TYR A 114 24.03 -28.97 2.56
N ARG A 115 25.14 -28.37 3.01
CA ARG A 115 25.88 -28.81 4.20
C ARG A 115 25.10 -28.55 5.48
N GLU A 116 24.43 -27.40 5.57
CA GLU A 116 23.56 -27.06 6.70
C GLU A 116 22.36 -28.00 6.79
N VAL A 117 21.70 -28.29 5.66
CA VAL A 117 20.60 -29.28 5.61
C VAL A 117 21.07 -30.64 6.14
N GLN A 118 22.24 -31.09 5.69
CA GLN A 118 22.79 -32.37 6.15
C GLN A 118 23.09 -32.35 7.66
N SER A 119 23.58 -31.23 8.19
CA SER A 119 23.84 -31.07 9.62
C SER A 119 22.55 -31.15 10.45
N ILE A 120 21.48 -30.48 10.00
CA ILE A 120 20.15 -30.51 10.64
C ILE A 120 19.59 -31.94 10.65
N LEU A 121 19.68 -32.66 9.52
CA LEU A 121 19.16 -34.02 9.40
C LEU A 121 19.96 -35.03 10.23
N MET A 122 21.29 -34.89 10.29
CA MET A 122 22.14 -35.76 11.12
C MET A 122 21.91 -35.56 12.63
N GLN A 123 21.49 -34.38 13.05
CA GLN A 123 21.04 -34.10 14.43
C GLN A 123 19.67 -34.72 14.77
N ARG A 124 19.02 -35.42 13.81
CA ARG A 124 17.75 -36.14 14.03
C ARG A 124 16.58 -35.24 14.44
N HIS A 125 16.63 -33.96 14.10
CA HIS A 125 15.60 -32.98 14.45
C HIS A 125 14.40 -32.95 13.51
N VAL A 126 14.44 -33.67 12.38
CA VAL A 126 13.38 -33.70 11.38
C VAL A 126 12.75 -35.09 11.33
N LEU A 127 11.43 -35.11 11.53
CA LEU A 127 10.61 -36.29 11.47
C LEU A 127 9.71 -36.19 10.23
N VAL A 128 9.54 -37.30 9.51
CA VAL A 128 8.50 -37.44 8.49
C VAL A 128 7.61 -38.60 8.89
N ASP A 129 6.32 -38.33 9.01
CA ASP A 129 5.31 -39.26 9.52
C ASP A 129 5.71 -39.90 10.86
N GLY A 130 6.21 -39.09 11.80
CA GLY A 130 6.65 -39.53 13.13
C GLY A 130 8.00 -40.27 13.16
N LYS A 131 8.64 -40.53 12.01
CA LYS A 131 9.93 -41.24 11.93
C LYS A 131 11.08 -40.28 11.63
N VAL A 132 12.19 -40.42 12.36
CA VAL A 132 13.41 -39.63 12.12
C VAL A 132 13.96 -39.91 10.73
N ARG A 133 14.19 -38.87 9.94
CA ARG A 133 14.79 -38.97 8.61
C ARG A 133 16.13 -38.23 8.57
N THR A 134 17.18 -38.96 8.19
CA THR A 134 18.53 -38.42 7.99
C THR A 134 18.87 -38.23 6.51
N ASP A 135 18.11 -38.85 5.61
CA ASP A 135 18.33 -38.76 4.16
C ASP A 135 17.82 -37.41 3.61
N LYS A 136 18.76 -36.62 3.08
CA LYS A 136 18.48 -35.31 2.46
C LYS A 136 17.65 -35.40 1.19
N THR A 137 17.70 -36.53 0.48
CA THR A 137 16.94 -36.78 -0.76
C THR A 137 15.70 -37.65 -0.52
N TYR A 138 15.28 -37.83 0.73
CA TYR A 138 14.06 -38.55 1.06
C TYR A 138 12.85 -37.94 0.35
N PRO A 139 12.06 -38.72 -0.40
CA PRO A 139 10.93 -38.21 -1.17
C PRO A 139 9.72 -38.00 -0.25
N ALA A 140 9.51 -36.77 0.25
CA ALA A 140 8.28 -36.42 0.96
C ALA A 140 7.19 -36.02 -0.05
N GLY A 141 6.02 -36.66 -0.02
CA GLY A 141 4.97 -36.48 -1.03
C GLY A 141 3.73 -35.81 -0.48
N PHE A 142 2.69 -35.72 -1.31
CA PHE A 142 1.34 -35.28 -0.92
C PHE A 142 0.91 -35.97 0.39
N MET A 143 0.17 -35.32 1.28
CA MET A 143 -0.31 -35.78 2.61
C MET A 143 0.73 -36.14 3.68
N ASP A 144 2.01 -36.23 3.37
CA ASP A 144 3.04 -36.49 4.39
C ASP A 144 3.08 -35.37 5.44
N VAL A 145 3.33 -35.76 6.69
CA VAL A 145 3.48 -34.84 7.82
C VAL A 145 4.96 -34.69 8.13
N VAL A 146 5.50 -33.49 7.94
CA VAL A 146 6.87 -33.12 8.29
C VAL A 146 6.84 -32.35 9.61
N SER A 147 7.42 -32.91 10.66
CA SER A 147 7.48 -32.28 11.98
C SER A 147 8.91 -31.98 12.42
N ILE A 148 9.07 -30.86 13.10
CA ILE A 148 10.35 -30.39 13.65
C ILE A 148 10.12 -30.12 15.14
N PRO A 149 10.35 -31.12 16.02
CA PRO A 149 10.05 -31.00 17.45
C PRO A 149 10.78 -29.85 18.14
N LYS A 150 11.99 -29.51 17.65
CA LYS A 150 12.82 -28.44 18.22
C LYS A 150 12.16 -27.05 18.11
N THR A 151 11.41 -26.81 17.05
CA THR A 151 10.69 -25.54 16.82
C THR A 151 9.20 -25.65 17.12
N ASN A 152 8.71 -26.85 17.46
CA ASN A 152 7.29 -27.17 17.60
C ASN A 152 6.46 -26.80 16.37
N GLU A 153 7.02 -27.02 15.17
CA GLU A 153 6.35 -26.73 13.91
C GLU A 153 6.02 -28.04 13.16
N HIS A 154 4.79 -28.14 12.70
CA HIS A 154 4.24 -29.31 12.00
C HIS A 154 3.67 -28.87 10.65
N PHE A 155 4.04 -29.57 9.59
CA PHE A 155 3.63 -29.24 8.22
C PHE A 155 3.04 -30.43 7.50
N ARG A 156 1.92 -30.21 6.79
CA ARG A 156 1.41 -31.15 5.79
C ARG A 156 1.83 -30.73 4.40
N VAL A 157 2.32 -31.68 3.62
CA VAL A 157 2.63 -31.44 2.21
C VAL A 157 1.35 -31.54 1.38
N LEU A 158 0.87 -30.43 0.84
CA LEU A 158 -0.34 -30.35 0.03
C LEU A 158 -0.05 -29.74 -1.35
N TYR A 159 -1.01 -29.85 -2.26
CA TYR A 159 -0.99 -29.11 -3.52
C TYR A 159 -1.74 -27.78 -3.38
N ASP A 160 -1.10 -26.72 -3.86
CA ASP A 160 -1.75 -25.44 -4.15
C ASP A 160 -2.57 -25.56 -5.46
N ILE A 161 -3.54 -24.65 -5.67
CA ILE A 161 -4.44 -24.59 -6.83
C ILE A 161 -3.71 -24.49 -8.18
N LYS A 162 -2.44 -24.07 -8.16
CA LYS A 162 -1.55 -24.03 -9.33
C LYS A 162 -0.78 -25.33 -9.56
N GLY A 163 -1.08 -26.41 -8.83
CA GLY A 163 -0.41 -27.70 -8.92
C GLY A 163 1.00 -27.74 -8.32
N ARG A 164 1.27 -26.88 -7.33
CA ARG A 164 2.59 -26.73 -6.70
C ARG A 164 2.57 -27.29 -5.28
N PHE A 165 3.68 -27.87 -4.81
CA PHE A 165 3.77 -28.26 -3.40
C PHE A 165 3.74 -27.04 -2.47
N CYS A 166 2.86 -27.10 -1.48
CA CYS A 166 2.68 -26.15 -0.40
C CYS A 166 2.89 -26.89 0.93
N LEU A 167 3.65 -26.29 1.83
CA LEU A 167 3.74 -26.75 3.21
C LEU A 167 2.68 -26.00 3.99
N HIS A 168 1.62 -26.71 4.37
CA HIS A 168 0.54 -26.16 5.18
C HIS A 168 0.85 -26.39 6.66
N SER A 169 0.81 -25.34 7.47
CA SER A 169 1.03 -25.47 8.91
C SER A 169 -0.15 -26.19 9.56
N LEU A 170 0.14 -27.17 10.41
CA LEU A 170 -0.85 -27.97 11.13
C LEU A 170 -0.96 -27.55 12.60
N ARG A 171 -2.09 -27.88 13.21
CA ARG A 171 -2.29 -27.85 14.67
C ARG A 171 -1.89 -29.18 15.31
N ASP A 172 -1.74 -29.18 16.63
CA ASP A 172 -1.27 -30.33 17.41
C ASP A 172 -2.18 -31.57 17.32
N GLU A 173 -3.47 -31.38 17.06
CA GLU A 173 -4.42 -32.48 16.85
C GLU A 173 -4.28 -33.11 15.46
N GLU A 174 -4.03 -32.28 14.44
CA GLU A 174 -4.07 -32.70 13.03
C GLU A 174 -2.76 -33.37 12.58
N TYR A 175 -1.62 -33.12 13.26
CA TYR A 175 -0.36 -33.78 12.89
C TYR A 175 -0.33 -35.27 13.26
N LYS A 176 -1.18 -35.72 14.21
CA LYS A 176 -1.18 -37.10 14.71
C LYS A 176 -1.70 -38.09 13.67
N PHE A 177 -2.60 -37.66 12.79
CA PHE A 177 -3.18 -38.52 11.77
C PHE A 177 -2.79 -38.11 10.35
N LYS A 178 -2.93 -39.07 9.43
CA LYS A 178 -2.70 -38.91 8.01
C LYS A 178 -3.76 -39.64 7.22
N LEU A 179 -4.30 -39.01 6.18
CA LEU A 179 -5.14 -39.70 5.21
C LEU A 179 -4.28 -40.41 4.18
N CYS A 180 -4.55 -41.69 3.95
CA CYS A 180 -3.87 -42.51 2.95
C CYS A 180 -4.90 -43.16 2.01
N LYS A 181 -4.79 -42.89 0.71
CA LYS A 181 -5.61 -43.57 -0.31
C LYS A 181 -5.15 -45.02 -0.49
N VAL A 182 -6.11 -45.95 -0.52
CA VAL A 182 -5.90 -47.36 -0.81
C VAL A 182 -5.69 -47.54 -2.31
N ARG A 183 -4.54 -48.12 -2.69
CA ARG A 183 -4.16 -48.36 -4.08
C ARG A 183 -4.60 -49.73 -4.55
N SER A 184 -4.37 -50.76 -3.74
CA SER A 184 -4.78 -52.13 -4.02
C SER A 184 -5.08 -52.88 -2.73
N VAL A 185 -5.99 -53.85 -2.83
CA VAL A 185 -6.29 -54.83 -1.77
C VAL A 185 -5.87 -56.18 -2.33
N GLN A 186 -5.02 -56.90 -1.60
CA GLN A 186 -4.42 -58.14 -2.06
C GLN A 186 -4.35 -59.15 -0.90
N PHE A 187 -4.28 -60.43 -1.25
CA PHE A 187 -4.00 -61.49 -0.28
C PHE A 187 -2.52 -61.86 -0.36
N GLY A 188 -1.87 -61.91 0.80
CA GLY A 188 -0.49 -62.33 0.92
C GLY A 188 -0.35 -63.84 1.04
N HIS A 189 0.88 -64.27 1.31
CA HIS A 189 1.15 -65.65 1.66
C HIS A 189 0.29 -66.08 2.86
N LYS A 190 -0.26 -67.30 2.82
CA LYS A 190 -1.25 -67.84 3.79
C LYS A 190 -2.61 -67.13 3.81
N GLY A 191 -2.98 -66.45 2.72
CA GLY A 191 -4.31 -65.82 2.59
C GLY A 191 -4.51 -64.61 3.50
N ILE A 192 -3.44 -64.00 4.01
CA ILE A 192 -3.53 -62.83 4.88
C ILE A 192 -3.90 -61.59 4.05
N PRO A 193 -5.06 -60.94 4.27
CA PRO A 193 -5.42 -59.73 3.54
C PRO A 193 -4.50 -58.56 3.94
N TYR A 194 -4.06 -57.79 2.94
CA TYR A 194 -3.35 -56.54 3.14
C TYR A 194 -3.78 -55.49 2.12
N ILE A 195 -3.70 -54.23 2.53
CA ILE A 195 -3.86 -53.08 1.65
C ILE A 195 -2.51 -52.43 1.40
N ASN A 196 -2.31 -51.98 0.16
CA ASN A 196 -1.21 -51.09 -0.20
C ASN A 196 -1.75 -49.67 -0.33
N THR A 197 -1.14 -48.74 0.38
CA THR A 197 -1.48 -47.31 0.31
C THR A 197 -0.66 -46.60 -0.76
N TYR A 198 -1.10 -45.42 -1.18
CA TYR A 198 -0.35 -44.63 -2.18
C TYR A 198 1.03 -44.18 -1.68
N ASP A 199 1.23 -44.04 -0.37
CA ASP A 199 2.51 -43.70 0.27
C ASP A 199 3.42 -44.94 0.50
N GLY A 200 3.07 -46.08 -0.11
CA GLY A 200 3.91 -47.27 -0.11
C GLY A 200 3.91 -48.06 1.21
N ARG A 201 2.93 -47.83 2.10
CA ARG A 201 2.74 -48.66 3.30
C ARG A 201 1.91 -49.90 2.94
N THR A 202 2.22 -50.99 3.64
CA THR A 202 1.44 -52.22 3.61
C THR A 202 0.83 -52.42 4.98
N ILE A 203 -0.50 -52.37 5.06
CA ILE A 203 -1.24 -52.57 6.30
C ILE A 203 -1.95 -53.92 6.21
N ARG A 204 -1.65 -54.81 7.16
CA ARG A 204 -2.23 -56.16 7.25
C ARG A 204 -3.51 -56.14 8.07
N TYR A 205 -4.39 -57.10 7.79
CA TYR A 205 -5.68 -57.25 8.45
C TYR A 205 -6.55 -55.98 8.37
N PRO A 206 -6.75 -55.39 7.18
CA PRO A 206 -7.71 -54.30 7.00
C PRO A 206 -9.16 -54.82 7.19
N ASP A 207 -10.07 -53.91 7.51
CA ASP A 207 -11.51 -54.22 7.46
C ASP A 207 -11.90 -54.71 6.05
N PRO A 208 -12.62 -55.84 5.92
CA PRO A 208 -13.08 -56.37 4.63
C PRO A 208 -13.90 -55.39 3.77
N LEU A 209 -14.50 -54.36 4.37
CA LEU A 209 -15.29 -53.35 3.67
C LEU A 209 -14.44 -52.34 2.89
N ILE A 210 -13.13 -52.28 3.15
CA ILE A 210 -12.20 -51.34 2.50
C ILE A 210 -11.95 -51.75 1.06
N LYS A 211 -12.24 -50.86 0.11
CA LYS A 211 -12.05 -51.09 -1.32
C LYS A 211 -10.94 -50.21 -1.91
N PRO A 212 -10.40 -50.56 -3.09
CA PRO A 212 -9.49 -49.68 -3.81
C PRO A 212 -10.11 -48.30 -4.06
N ASN A 213 -9.32 -47.25 -3.90
CA ASN A 213 -9.66 -45.81 -3.95
C ASN A 213 -10.35 -45.22 -2.73
N ASP A 214 -10.75 -46.04 -1.75
CA ASP A 214 -11.13 -45.52 -0.44
C ASP A 214 -9.92 -44.87 0.24
N THR A 215 -10.21 -43.97 1.18
CA THR A 215 -9.17 -43.27 1.94
C THR A 215 -9.25 -43.68 3.39
N ILE A 216 -8.16 -44.22 3.93
CA ILE A 216 -8.06 -44.56 5.34
C ILE A 216 -7.49 -43.37 6.11
N GLU A 217 -7.97 -43.18 7.33
CA GLU A 217 -7.33 -42.34 8.33
C GLU A 217 -6.38 -43.22 9.14
N LEU A 218 -5.11 -42.83 9.16
CA LEU A 218 -4.03 -43.56 9.80
C LEU A 218 -3.48 -42.72 10.94
N ASP A 219 -3.52 -43.27 12.15
CA ASP A 219 -2.78 -42.69 13.27
C ASP A 219 -1.27 -42.96 13.09
N LEU A 220 -0.46 -41.90 13.10
CA LEU A 220 0.97 -41.99 12.84
C LEU A 220 1.76 -42.58 14.00
N GLU A 221 1.24 -42.49 15.24
CA GLU A 221 1.88 -43.07 16.42
C GLU A 221 1.69 -44.60 16.44
N SER A 222 0.44 -45.06 16.39
CA SER A 222 0.14 -46.49 16.44
C SER A 222 0.25 -47.21 15.09
N ASN A 223 0.24 -46.47 13.97
CA ASN A 223 0.13 -47.00 12.60
C ASN A 223 -1.09 -47.90 12.39
N LYS A 224 -2.17 -47.66 13.13
CA LYS A 224 -3.47 -48.34 12.99
C LYS A 224 -4.47 -47.47 12.24
N ILE A 225 -5.42 -48.13 11.58
CA ILE A 225 -6.55 -47.47 10.90
C ILE A 225 -7.54 -47.01 11.98
N THR A 226 -7.87 -45.72 12.00
CA THR A 226 -8.86 -45.15 12.92
C THR A 226 -10.24 -45.11 12.29
N ASP A 227 -10.33 -44.60 11.06
CA ASP A 227 -11.58 -44.49 10.31
C ASP A 227 -11.33 -44.60 8.79
N VAL A 228 -12.39 -44.79 8.00
CA VAL A 228 -12.33 -44.99 6.55
C VAL A 228 -13.36 -44.12 5.84
N ILE A 229 -12.92 -43.40 4.81
CA ILE A 229 -13.77 -42.62 3.91
C ILE A 229 -13.95 -43.39 2.60
N LYS A 230 -15.19 -43.81 2.32
CA LYS A 230 -15.55 -44.47 1.06
C LYS A 230 -15.47 -43.52 -0.12
N PHE A 231 -15.04 -44.02 -1.27
CA PHE A 231 -15.06 -43.28 -2.53
C PHE A 231 -16.45 -43.30 -3.17
N ASP A 232 -17.36 -42.47 -2.64
CA ASP A 232 -18.75 -42.36 -3.10
C ASP A 232 -19.14 -40.93 -3.49
N VAL A 233 -20.16 -40.81 -4.34
CA VAL A 233 -20.75 -39.53 -4.75
C VAL A 233 -21.24 -38.76 -3.52
N GLY A 234 -20.98 -37.45 -3.50
CA GLY A 234 -21.31 -36.56 -2.39
C GLY A 234 -20.16 -36.33 -1.41
N ASN A 235 -19.06 -37.09 -1.49
CA ASN A 235 -17.89 -36.88 -0.64
C ASN A 235 -16.93 -35.81 -1.18
N PHE A 236 -16.16 -35.20 -0.26
CA PHE A 236 -15.24 -34.13 -0.56
C PHE A 236 -13.91 -34.67 -1.05
N VAL A 237 -13.45 -34.18 -2.21
CA VAL A 237 -12.28 -34.70 -2.90
C VAL A 237 -11.32 -33.58 -3.28
N THR A 238 -10.04 -33.94 -3.39
CA THR A 238 -9.00 -33.10 -3.98
C THR A 238 -8.37 -33.79 -5.18
N VAL A 239 -7.92 -32.98 -6.13
CA VAL A 239 -7.22 -33.46 -7.33
C VAL A 239 -5.71 -33.44 -7.12
N THR A 240 -5.06 -34.59 -7.32
CA THR A 240 -3.63 -34.78 -7.11
C THR A 240 -2.81 -34.76 -8.40
N GLY A 241 -3.45 -34.79 -9.57
CA GLY A 241 -2.78 -34.84 -10.88
C GLY A 241 -3.50 -34.12 -12.02
N GLY A 242 -2.76 -33.78 -13.08
CA GLY A 242 -3.26 -33.08 -14.26
C GLY A 242 -3.44 -31.56 -14.09
N ARG A 243 -4.14 -30.91 -15.02
CA ARG A 243 -4.31 -29.43 -15.05
C ARG A 243 -5.14 -28.88 -13.87
N ASN A 244 -5.93 -29.73 -13.23
CA ASN A 244 -6.80 -29.40 -12.10
C ASN A 244 -6.16 -29.71 -10.73
N THR A 245 -4.87 -30.07 -10.68
CA THR A 245 -4.16 -30.38 -9.41
C THR A 245 -4.31 -29.26 -8.37
N GLY A 246 -4.62 -29.65 -7.13
CA GLY A 246 -4.83 -28.75 -5.99
C GLY A 246 -6.22 -28.10 -5.94
N ARG A 247 -7.10 -28.36 -6.91
CA ARG A 247 -8.52 -28.03 -6.78
C ARG A 247 -9.21 -29.01 -5.84
N VAL A 248 -10.22 -28.51 -5.13
CA VAL A 248 -11.09 -29.31 -4.25
C VAL A 248 -12.54 -29.11 -4.63
N GLY A 249 -13.38 -30.06 -4.24
CA GLY A 249 -14.82 -29.96 -4.41
C GLY A 249 -15.55 -31.24 -4.03
N THR A 250 -16.86 -31.23 -4.19
CA THR A 250 -17.71 -32.40 -3.95
C THR A 250 -17.77 -33.27 -5.20
N LEU A 251 -17.63 -34.57 -5.01
CA LEU A 251 -17.79 -35.56 -6.07
C LEU A 251 -19.27 -35.62 -6.51
N VAL A 252 -19.57 -35.27 -7.77
CA VAL A 252 -20.95 -35.21 -8.28
C VAL A 252 -21.32 -36.45 -9.07
N ASN A 253 -20.43 -36.89 -9.96
CA ASN A 253 -20.73 -38.04 -10.82
C ASN A 253 -19.45 -38.84 -11.13
N ARG A 254 -19.64 -40.14 -11.34
CA ARG A 254 -18.61 -41.09 -11.76
C ARG A 254 -19.09 -41.79 -13.02
N GLU A 255 -18.44 -41.50 -14.13
CA GLU A 255 -18.70 -42.10 -15.45
C GLU A 255 -17.74 -43.27 -15.68
N LYS A 256 -18.31 -44.46 -15.85
CA LYS A 256 -17.56 -45.67 -16.19
C LYS A 256 -17.61 -45.88 -17.69
N HIS A 257 -16.44 -45.99 -18.31
CA HIS A 257 -16.30 -46.36 -19.72
C HIS A 257 -15.71 -47.75 -19.81
N ARG A 258 -16.32 -48.63 -20.60
CA ARG A 258 -15.80 -49.99 -20.82
C ARG A 258 -14.48 -49.89 -21.60
N GLY A 259 -13.39 -50.41 -21.06
CA GLY A 259 -12.05 -50.33 -21.66
C GLY A 259 -11.35 -48.96 -21.57
N GLY A 260 -12.03 -47.93 -21.06
CA GLY A 260 -11.49 -46.58 -20.91
C GLY A 260 -11.18 -46.20 -19.47
N PHE A 261 -10.52 -45.04 -19.29
CA PHE A 261 -10.33 -44.47 -17.96
C PHE A 261 -11.67 -43.96 -17.42
N GLU A 262 -11.97 -44.27 -16.16
CA GLU A 262 -13.15 -43.71 -15.50
C GLU A 262 -13.00 -42.19 -15.28
N THR A 263 -14.03 -41.45 -15.68
CA THR A 263 -14.09 -39.99 -15.59
C THR A 263 -14.93 -39.58 -14.38
N VAL A 264 -14.44 -38.61 -13.64
CA VAL A 264 -15.03 -38.14 -12.40
C VAL A 264 -15.33 -36.65 -12.51
N ARG A 265 -16.59 -36.26 -12.28
CA ARG A 265 -17.04 -34.87 -12.26
C ARG A 265 -17.07 -34.34 -10.82
N ILE A 266 -16.43 -33.20 -10.61
CA ILE A 266 -16.27 -32.55 -9.30
C ILE A 266 -16.83 -31.13 -9.41
N ARG A 267 -17.60 -30.71 -8.40
CA ARG A 267 -18.14 -29.35 -8.27
C ARG A 267 -17.47 -28.63 -7.11
N ASP A 268 -16.90 -27.46 -7.35
CA ASP A 268 -16.31 -26.64 -6.28
C ASP A 268 -17.35 -25.84 -5.49
N GLU A 269 -16.92 -25.17 -4.42
CA GLU A 269 -17.79 -24.34 -3.57
C GLU A 269 -18.43 -23.14 -4.32
N HIS A 270 -17.87 -22.74 -5.47
CA HIS A 270 -18.42 -21.68 -6.33
C HIS A 270 -19.33 -22.22 -7.43
N GLY A 271 -19.65 -23.52 -7.41
CA GLY A 271 -20.52 -24.17 -8.38
C GLY A 271 -19.87 -24.45 -9.73
N GLN A 272 -18.56 -24.21 -9.89
CA GLN A 272 -17.87 -24.57 -11.12
C GLN A 272 -17.59 -26.07 -11.14
N GLU A 273 -18.02 -26.72 -12.22
CA GLU A 273 -17.76 -28.13 -12.44
C GLU A 273 -16.54 -28.35 -13.33
N PHE A 274 -15.81 -29.43 -13.06
CA PHE A 274 -14.71 -29.89 -13.89
C PHE A 274 -14.55 -31.40 -13.78
N ALA A 275 -13.98 -32.01 -14.83
CA ALA A 275 -13.76 -33.45 -14.90
C ALA A 275 -12.28 -33.80 -14.74
N THR A 276 -12.01 -34.97 -14.15
CA THR A 276 -10.67 -35.58 -14.05
C THR A 276 -10.76 -37.10 -14.09
N ARG A 277 -9.64 -37.79 -14.37
CA ARG A 277 -9.56 -39.25 -14.26
C ARG A 277 -9.64 -39.67 -12.80
N LEU A 278 -10.30 -40.79 -12.51
CA LEU A 278 -10.42 -41.35 -11.14
C LEU A 278 -9.08 -41.52 -10.42
N SER A 279 -8.01 -41.86 -11.15
CA SER A 279 -6.66 -42.03 -10.59
C SER A 279 -6.10 -40.74 -9.96
N ASN A 280 -6.54 -39.58 -10.43
CA ASN A 280 -6.09 -38.27 -9.96
C ASN A 280 -6.96 -37.71 -8.81
N VAL A 281 -7.97 -38.45 -8.36
CA VAL A 281 -8.89 -38.01 -7.30
C VAL A 281 -8.51 -38.65 -5.98
N PHE A 282 -8.51 -37.85 -4.91
CA PHE A 282 -8.23 -38.30 -3.55
C PHE A 282 -9.34 -37.78 -2.63
N THR A 283 -10.03 -38.68 -1.91
CA THR A 283 -11.09 -38.28 -0.98
C THR A 283 -10.49 -37.78 0.32
N ILE A 284 -10.92 -36.61 0.76
CA ILE A 284 -10.38 -35.93 1.95
C ILE A 284 -11.44 -35.69 3.03
N GLY A 285 -12.70 -36.06 2.79
CA GLY A 285 -13.77 -35.85 3.75
C GLY A 285 -15.08 -36.53 3.38
N ARG A 286 -15.96 -36.69 4.37
CA ARG A 286 -17.33 -37.20 4.20
C ARG A 286 -18.30 -36.05 3.95
N GLY A 287 -19.18 -36.20 2.97
CA GLY A 287 -20.08 -35.12 2.57
C GLY A 287 -19.29 -33.89 2.06
N PRO A 288 -19.76 -32.65 2.29
CA PRO A 288 -19.06 -31.43 1.89
C PRO A 288 -17.98 -30.97 2.88
N VAL A 289 -17.67 -31.75 3.93
CA VAL A 289 -16.75 -31.35 5.00
C VAL A 289 -15.39 -32.03 4.83
N SER A 290 -14.31 -31.26 4.77
CA SER A 290 -12.94 -31.78 4.73
C SER A 290 -12.45 -32.17 6.13
N TRP A 291 -11.77 -33.32 6.25
CA TRP A 291 -11.12 -33.75 7.51
C TRP A 291 -9.74 -33.12 7.72
N ILE A 292 -9.15 -32.57 6.66
CA ILE A 292 -7.86 -31.87 6.72
C ILE A 292 -8.03 -30.37 6.52
N SER A 293 -7.09 -29.61 7.05
CA SER A 293 -6.96 -28.19 6.77
C SER A 293 -6.44 -27.94 5.35
N LEU A 294 -7.03 -26.96 4.68
CA LEU A 294 -6.74 -26.64 3.28
C LEU A 294 -5.82 -25.40 3.14
N PRO A 295 -4.98 -25.34 2.09
CA PRO A 295 -4.17 -24.17 1.78
C PRO A 295 -5.01 -22.92 1.49
N LYS A 296 -4.33 -21.78 1.37
CA LYS A 296 -4.94 -20.48 1.02
C LYS A 296 -5.84 -20.63 -0.22
N ARG A 297 -7.01 -20.00 -0.18
CA ARG A 297 -8.10 -20.07 -1.19
C ARG A 297 -8.87 -21.39 -1.24
N ARG A 298 -8.72 -22.30 -0.26
CA ARG A 298 -9.55 -23.52 -0.09
C ARG A 298 -9.73 -24.34 -1.37
N GLY A 299 -8.68 -24.44 -2.19
CA GLY A 299 -8.73 -25.21 -3.44
C GLY A 299 -9.62 -24.62 -4.55
N ILE A 300 -10.05 -23.36 -4.45
CA ILE A 300 -10.85 -22.67 -5.48
C ILE A 300 -9.96 -21.99 -6.51
N LYS A 301 -10.17 -22.29 -7.79
CA LYS A 301 -9.43 -21.70 -8.91
C LYS A 301 -10.20 -20.55 -9.54
N LEU A 302 -9.75 -19.32 -9.27
CA LEU A 302 -10.28 -18.13 -9.92
C LEU A 302 -9.92 -18.08 -11.41
N SER A 303 -10.72 -17.37 -12.20
CA SER A 303 -10.37 -17.03 -13.57
C SER A 303 -9.15 -16.10 -13.61
N VAL A 304 -8.43 -16.10 -14.73
CA VAL A 304 -7.19 -15.31 -14.89
C VAL A 304 -7.44 -13.82 -14.65
N ILE A 305 -8.55 -13.30 -15.17
CA ILE A 305 -8.96 -11.89 -15.00
C ILE A 305 -9.25 -11.59 -13.53
N LYS A 306 -10.04 -12.43 -12.85
CA LYS A 306 -10.35 -12.26 -11.42
C LYS A 306 -9.10 -12.32 -10.55
N GLU A 307 -8.15 -13.22 -10.87
CA GLU A 307 -6.87 -13.30 -10.15
C GLU A 307 -6.01 -12.03 -10.37
N ALA A 308 -6.00 -11.47 -11.57
CA ALA A 308 -5.28 -10.24 -11.88
C ALA A 308 -5.82 -9.04 -11.09
N HIS A 309 -7.15 -8.85 -11.08
CA HIS A 309 -7.79 -7.78 -10.31
C HIS A 309 -7.57 -7.93 -8.80
N ALA A 310 -7.71 -9.14 -8.25
CA ALA A 310 -7.45 -9.39 -6.83
C ALA A 310 -6.01 -9.00 -6.44
N ARG A 311 -5.04 -9.30 -7.31
CA ARG A 311 -3.63 -8.93 -7.09
C ARG A 311 -3.40 -7.42 -7.19
N GLU A 312 -4.11 -6.74 -8.09
CA GLU A 312 -4.03 -5.29 -8.22
C GLU A 312 -4.59 -4.59 -6.98
N TYR A 313 -5.75 -5.05 -6.50
CA TYR A 313 -6.37 -4.56 -5.29
C TYR A 313 -5.47 -4.74 -4.05
N GLU A 314 -4.83 -5.91 -3.88
CA GLU A 314 -3.85 -6.11 -2.80
C GLU A 314 -2.66 -5.14 -2.90
N LYS A 315 -2.15 -4.89 -4.11
CA LYS A 315 -1.04 -3.95 -4.33
C LYS A 315 -1.42 -2.50 -4.01
N THR A 316 -2.62 -2.07 -4.39
CA THR A 316 -3.09 -0.70 -4.13
C THR A 316 -3.36 -0.50 -2.64
N ALA A 317 -4.00 -1.46 -1.99
CA ALA A 317 -4.22 -1.46 -0.54
C ALA A 317 -2.89 -1.33 0.24
N PHE A 318 -1.88 -2.13 -0.12
CA PHE A 318 -0.56 -2.08 0.53
C PHE A 318 0.17 -0.74 0.33
N ARG A 319 0.05 -0.12 -0.86
CA ARG A 319 0.62 1.22 -1.11
C ARG A 319 -0.06 2.30 -0.28
N PHE A 320 -1.37 2.19 -0.08
CA PHE A 320 -2.15 3.16 0.67
C PHE A 320 -1.81 3.15 2.17
N ASP A 321 -1.54 1.98 2.74
CA ASP A 321 -1.14 1.84 4.14
C ASP A 321 0.21 2.50 4.42
N ARG A 322 1.19 2.33 3.53
CA ARG A 322 2.53 2.93 3.69
C ARG A 322 2.55 4.46 3.52
N ALA A 323 1.50 5.03 2.93
CA ALA A 323 1.37 6.47 2.69
C ALA A 323 0.63 7.23 3.83
N ARG A 324 0.10 6.52 4.84
CA ARG A 324 -0.50 7.13 6.02
C ARG A 324 0.59 7.51 7.03
N GLY A 325 0.76 8.81 7.27
CA GLY A 325 1.74 9.32 8.24
C GLY A 325 2.14 10.77 7.99
N LEU A 326 3.10 11.26 8.79
CA LEU A 326 3.63 12.61 8.67
C LEU A 326 4.30 12.81 7.30
N LYS A 327 3.66 13.59 6.42
CA LYS A 327 4.18 13.87 5.07
C LYS A 327 5.48 14.68 5.15
N LYS A 328 6.64 14.08 4.92
CA LYS A 328 7.93 14.80 4.98
C LYS A 328 8.11 15.82 3.84
N HIS A 329 7.49 15.57 2.68
CA HIS A 329 7.65 16.38 1.48
C HIS A 329 6.37 17.14 1.11
N LEU A 330 6.54 18.35 0.58
CA LEU A 330 5.49 19.17 -0.01
C LEU A 330 5.70 19.28 -1.52
N LYS A 331 4.75 18.77 -2.31
CA LYS A 331 4.76 18.97 -3.76
C LYS A 331 4.55 20.44 -4.07
N ARG A 332 5.29 20.95 -5.05
CA ARG A 332 5.28 22.38 -5.38
C ARG A 332 3.91 22.88 -5.84
N LEU A 333 3.21 22.10 -6.66
CA LEU A 333 1.85 22.41 -7.09
C LEU A 333 0.83 22.45 -5.94
N ASN A 334 1.13 21.74 -4.84
CA ASN A 334 0.31 21.73 -3.63
C ASN A 334 0.72 22.80 -2.61
N ALA A 335 1.77 23.59 -2.89
CA ALA A 335 2.19 24.65 -2.01
C ALA A 335 1.14 25.78 -1.97
N PRO A 336 0.98 26.47 -0.83
CA PRO A 336 0.07 27.60 -0.73
C PRO A 336 0.38 28.69 -1.78
N LYS A 337 -0.66 29.14 -2.51
CA LYS A 337 -0.52 30.15 -3.58
C LYS A 337 0.04 31.49 -3.06
N ASN A 338 -0.21 31.81 -1.80
CA ASN A 338 0.28 33.02 -1.13
C ASN A 338 1.81 33.07 -0.98
N CYS A 339 2.51 31.92 -1.10
CA CYS A 339 3.97 31.83 -1.08
C CYS A 339 4.64 32.25 -2.41
N MET A 340 3.86 32.43 -3.48
CA MET A 340 4.34 32.83 -4.82
C MET A 340 5.50 31.98 -5.37
N LEU A 341 5.34 30.66 -5.36
CA LEU A 341 6.26 29.75 -6.02
C LEU A 341 5.89 29.59 -7.50
N ASP A 342 6.88 29.67 -8.37
CA ASP A 342 6.74 29.43 -9.80
C ASP A 342 6.54 27.93 -10.08
N LYS A 343 5.85 27.56 -11.16
CA LYS A 343 5.54 26.15 -11.46
C LYS A 343 6.75 25.33 -11.93
N LEU A 344 7.78 25.98 -12.49
CA LEU A 344 8.88 25.33 -13.22
C LEU A 344 10.15 25.10 -12.39
N GLY A 345 10.29 25.74 -11.23
CA GLY A 345 11.49 25.67 -10.41
C GLY A 345 11.68 24.36 -9.64
N GLY A 346 10.97 23.30 -10.02
CA GLY A 346 11.17 21.93 -9.53
C GLY A 346 9.93 21.25 -8.95
N ALA A 347 10.02 19.94 -8.70
CA ALA A 347 8.89 19.11 -8.24
C ALA A 347 8.43 19.42 -6.80
N PHE A 348 9.32 19.96 -5.96
CA PHE A 348 9.08 20.14 -4.52
C PHE A 348 9.18 21.62 -4.12
N ALA A 349 8.44 21.97 -3.07
CA ALA A 349 8.53 23.24 -2.37
C ALA A 349 9.14 23.03 -0.98
N PRO A 350 9.81 24.04 -0.40
CA PRO A 350 10.22 23.99 1.00
C PRO A 350 8.99 23.78 1.89
N LYS A 351 8.92 22.64 2.56
CA LYS A 351 7.85 22.37 3.53
C LYS A 351 8.17 23.13 4.82
N PRO A 352 7.25 23.95 5.36
CA PRO A 352 7.43 24.55 6.67
C PRO A 352 7.60 23.49 7.75
N SER A 353 8.47 23.74 8.72
CA SER A 353 8.58 22.92 9.93
C SER A 353 7.32 23.07 10.78
N SER A 354 7.06 22.09 11.66
CA SER A 354 5.98 22.21 12.65
C SER A 354 6.36 23.28 13.65
N GLY A 355 5.64 24.40 13.67
CA GLY A 355 5.97 25.56 14.50
C GLY A 355 4.73 26.37 14.88
N PRO A 356 4.89 27.67 15.23
CA PRO A 356 3.81 28.51 15.76
C PRO A 356 2.59 28.62 14.83
N HIS A 357 2.84 28.65 13.51
CA HIS A 357 1.82 28.92 12.51
C HIS A 357 1.45 27.68 11.68
N LYS A 358 0.22 27.66 11.17
CA LYS A 358 -0.26 26.62 10.24
C LYS A 358 0.50 26.74 8.91
N SER A 359 0.72 25.60 8.25
CA SER A 359 1.48 25.56 6.99
C SER A 359 0.89 26.37 5.83
N ARG A 360 -0.41 26.72 5.89
CA ARG A 360 -1.09 27.56 4.89
C ARG A 360 -0.95 29.06 5.19
N ASP A 361 -0.67 29.39 6.45
CA ASP A 361 -0.71 30.74 7.01
C ASP A 361 0.71 31.20 7.41
N CYS A 362 1.75 30.56 6.85
CA CYS A 362 3.13 30.90 7.10
C CYS A 362 3.97 30.92 5.82
N LEU A 363 5.07 31.65 5.87
CA LEU A 363 6.13 31.68 4.89
C LEU A 363 7.43 31.16 5.54
N PRO A 364 8.03 30.06 5.03
CA PRO A 364 9.33 29.59 5.50
C PRO A 364 10.42 30.66 5.38
N LEU A 365 11.32 30.75 6.37
CA LEU A 365 12.45 31.70 6.36
C LEU A 365 13.29 31.63 5.08
N ILE A 366 13.47 30.44 4.51
CA ILE A 366 14.16 30.29 3.23
C ILE A 366 13.51 31.07 2.08
N LEU A 367 12.19 31.13 2.03
CA LEU A 367 11.49 31.90 1.01
C LEU A 367 11.57 33.40 1.28
N ILE A 368 11.62 33.81 2.56
CA ILE A 368 11.83 35.21 2.97
C ILE A 368 13.21 35.70 2.51
N LEU A 369 14.28 35.01 2.91
CA LEU A 369 15.65 35.44 2.63
C LEU A 369 16.00 35.35 1.14
N ARG A 370 15.53 34.31 0.45
CA ARG A 370 15.87 34.06 -0.96
C ARG A 370 14.95 34.76 -1.97
N ASN A 371 13.63 34.59 -1.83
CA ASN A 371 12.69 35.06 -2.86
C ASN A 371 12.21 36.49 -2.60
N LYS A 372 12.08 36.91 -1.34
CA LYS A 372 11.53 38.23 -0.99
C LYS A 372 12.62 39.28 -0.80
N LEU A 373 13.57 39.03 0.12
CA LEU A 373 14.65 39.97 0.44
C LEU A 373 15.86 39.84 -0.49
N LYS A 374 16.03 38.68 -1.14
CA LYS A 374 17.13 38.37 -2.07
C LYS A 374 18.54 38.50 -1.45
N TYR A 375 18.69 38.31 -0.14
CA TYR A 375 20.01 38.24 0.51
C TYR A 375 20.80 36.97 0.16
N ALA A 376 20.12 35.96 -0.36
CA ALA A 376 20.72 34.72 -0.84
C ALA A 376 20.06 34.31 -2.16
N LEU A 377 20.84 33.67 -3.01
CA LEU A 377 20.38 33.03 -4.25
C LEU A 377 20.24 31.53 -4.06
N THR A 378 21.13 30.91 -3.28
CA THR A 378 21.16 29.45 -3.08
C THR A 378 20.68 29.01 -1.70
N TYR A 379 20.30 27.74 -1.59
CA TYR A 379 19.90 27.12 -0.33
C TYR A 379 21.04 27.11 0.70
N ARG A 380 22.29 26.94 0.22
CA ARG A 380 23.47 26.89 1.08
C ARG A 380 23.77 28.25 1.70
N GLU A 381 23.66 29.33 0.93
CA GLU A 381 23.82 30.70 1.44
C GLU A 381 22.79 31.02 2.54
N VAL A 382 21.52 30.68 2.32
CA VAL A 382 20.48 30.85 3.36
C VAL A 382 20.86 30.11 4.64
N GLN A 383 21.35 28.88 4.52
CA GLN A 383 21.78 28.10 5.67
C GLN A 383 22.97 28.74 6.40
N SER A 384 23.94 29.27 5.67
CA SER A 384 25.08 30.01 6.24
C SER A 384 24.63 31.26 6.99
N ILE A 385 23.73 32.08 6.41
CA ILE A 385 23.18 33.29 7.05
C ILE A 385 22.49 32.93 8.38
N LEU A 386 21.69 31.86 8.38
CA LEU A 386 20.96 31.43 9.57
C LEU A 386 21.89 30.83 10.63
N MET A 387 22.95 30.10 10.24
CA MET A 387 23.95 29.56 11.16
C MET A 387 24.78 30.65 11.85
N GLN A 388 24.98 31.79 11.19
CA GLN A 388 25.61 32.99 11.77
C GLN A 388 24.71 33.71 12.81
N ARG A 389 23.47 33.25 13.03
CA ARG A 389 22.55 33.79 14.05
C ARG A 389 22.15 35.26 13.85
N HIS A 390 22.25 35.77 12.63
CA HIS A 390 21.90 37.16 12.29
C HIS A 390 20.40 37.40 12.04
N VAL A 391 19.57 36.36 12.00
CA VAL A 391 18.14 36.48 11.72
C VAL A 391 17.35 36.17 12.98
N LEU A 392 16.55 37.14 13.42
CA LEU A 392 15.64 37.00 14.54
C LEU A 392 14.20 37.03 14.04
N VAL A 393 13.36 36.16 14.61
CA VAL A 393 11.91 36.22 14.43
C VAL A 393 11.29 36.40 15.80
N ASP A 394 10.51 37.47 15.95
CA ASP A 394 9.92 37.92 17.21
C ASP A 394 10.95 38.04 18.35
N GLY A 395 12.09 38.70 18.06
CA GLY A 395 13.19 38.89 19.03
C GLY A 395 14.01 37.64 19.36
N LYS A 396 13.69 36.47 18.77
CA LYS A 396 14.41 35.21 19.01
C LYS A 396 15.24 34.80 17.80
N VAL A 397 16.50 34.47 18.02
CA VAL A 397 17.38 33.92 16.97
C VAL A 397 16.80 32.62 16.41
N ARG A 398 16.65 32.54 15.09
CA ARG A 398 16.18 31.32 14.39
C ARG A 398 17.23 30.81 13.42
N THR A 399 17.60 29.54 13.59
CA THR A 399 18.56 28.84 12.71
C THR A 399 17.87 27.89 11.73
N ASP A 400 16.59 27.58 11.93
CA ASP A 400 15.81 26.70 11.05
C ASP A 400 15.38 27.44 9.78
N LYS A 401 15.95 27.01 8.65
CA LYS A 401 15.62 27.48 7.29
C LYS A 401 14.16 27.32 6.90
N THR A 402 13.46 26.34 7.47
CA THR A 402 12.05 26.06 7.21
C THR A 402 11.12 26.58 8.30
N TYR A 403 11.64 27.42 9.21
CA TYR A 403 10.84 28.00 10.29
C TYR A 403 9.61 28.75 9.72
N PRO A 404 8.40 28.44 10.20
CA PRO A 404 7.17 29.03 9.68
C PRO A 404 6.96 30.43 10.30
N ALA A 405 7.42 31.47 9.61
CA ALA A 405 7.08 32.86 9.98
C ALA A 405 5.69 33.20 9.42
N GLY A 406 4.75 33.56 10.29
CA GLY A 406 3.34 33.79 9.94
C GLY A 406 2.95 35.26 9.94
N PHE A 407 1.67 35.50 9.69
CA PHE A 407 1.06 36.83 9.77
C PHE A 407 1.38 37.52 11.10
N MET A 408 1.73 38.81 11.08
CA MET A 408 2.21 39.66 12.20
C MET A 408 3.55 39.31 12.82
N ASP A 409 4.23 38.25 12.41
CA ASP A 409 5.60 37.99 12.91
C ASP A 409 6.55 39.11 12.45
N VAL A 410 7.45 39.50 13.36
CA VAL A 410 8.49 40.50 13.11
C VAL A 410 9.81 39.78 12.82
N VAL A 411 10.33 39.96 11.61
CA VAL A 411 11.62 39.44 11.16
C VAL A 411 12.65 40.57 11.23
N SER A 412 13.62 40.45 12.11
CA SER A 412 14.66 41.45 12.36
C SER A 412 16.03 40.92 11.93
N ILE A 413 16.81 41.77 11.26
CA ILE A 413 18.19 41.49 10.86
C ILE A 413 19.08 42.58 11.46
N PRO A 414 19.64 42.37 12.68
CA PRO A 414 20.40 43.41 13.38
C PRO A 414 21.65 43.87 12.62
N LYS A 415 22.22 43.01 11.78
CA LYS A 415 23.42 43.35 10.99
C LYS A 415 23.18 44.47 9.97
N THR A 416 21.97 44.56 9.42
CA THR A 416 21.58 45.61 8.47
C THR A 416 20.67 46.67 9.11
N ASN A 417 20.31 46.50 10.40
CA ASN A 417 19.30 47.29 11.10
C ASN A 417 17.96 47.34 10.35
N GLU A 418 17.58 46.23 9.70
CA GLU A 418 16.33 46.13 8.95
C GLU A 418 15.31 45.27 9.71
N HIS A 419 14.10 45.79 9.84
CA HIS A 419 12.98 45.15 10.53
C HIS A 419 11.78 45.02 9.59
N PHE A 420 11.19 43.83 9.54
CA PHE A 420 10.08 43.53 8.64
C PHE A 420 8.92 42.86 9.37
N ARG A 421 7.70 43.28 9.09
CA ARG A 421 6.48 42.56 9.50
C ARG A 421 5.93 41.74 8.35
N VAL A 422 5.56 40.50 8.63
CA VAL A 422 4.88 39.64 7.65
C VAL A 422 3.38 39.99 7.62
N LEU A 423 2.92 40.57 6.52
CA LEU A 423 1.51 40.95 6.31
C LEU A 423 0.94 40.31 5.05
N TYR A 424 -0.37 40.44 4.86
CA TYR A 424 -1.04 40.11 3.61
C TYR A 424 -1.17 41.34 2.71
N ASP A 425 -0.84 41.16 1.44
CA ASP A 425 -1.22 42.07 0.36
C ASP A 425 -2.70 41.87 0.00
N ILE A 426 -3.32 42.86 -0.64
CA ILE A 426 -4.72 42.86 -1.12
C ILE A 426 -5.04 41.69 -2.07
N LYS A 427 -3.99 41.12 -2.70
CA LYS A 427 -4.09 39.91 -3.53
C LYS A 427 -4.04 38.60 -2.72
N GLY A 428 -4.04 38.68 -1.39
CA GLY A 428 -3.96 37.54 -0.47
C GLY A 428 -2.57 36.87 -0.43
N ARG A 429 -1.50 37.60 -0.75
CA ARG A 429 -0.12 37.08 -0.83
C ARG A 429 0.69 37.60 0.34
N PHE A 430 1.69 36.87 0.82
CA PHE A 430 2.57 37.39 1.86
C PHE A 430 3.47 38.51 1.32
N CYS A 431 3.46 39.65 2.02
CA CYS A 431 4.36 40.77 1.83
C CYS A 431 5.17 41.00 3.12
N LEU A 432 6.41 41.47 2.95
CA LEU A 432 7.25 41.94 4.04
C LEU A 432 7.15 43.46 4.03
N HIS A 433 6.62 44.02 5.11
CA HIS A 433 6.48 45.45 5.29
C HIS A 433 7.60 45.96 6.20
N SER A 434 8.40 46.92 5.73
CA SER A 434 9.47 47.52 6.53
C SER A 434 8.89 48.30 7.70
N LEU A 435 9.45 48.10 8.89
CA LEU A 435 9.06 48.75 10.13
C LEU A 435 10.07 49.84 10.53
N ARG A 436 9.61 50.77 11.38
CA ARG A 436 10.47 51.71 12.12
C ARG A 436 10.98 51.06 13.41
N ASP A 437 12.02 51.65 14.01
CA ASP A 437 12.69 51.12 15.22
C ASP A 437 11.80 51.06 16.47
N GLU A 438 10.71 51.84 16.52
CA GLU A 438 9.75 51.78 17.63
C GLU A 438 8.74 50.63 17.45
N GLU A 439 8.30 50.40 16.22
CA GLU A 439 7.21 49.47 15.92
C GLU A 439 7.64 47.99 15.93
N HIS A 440 8.94 47.71 15.75
CA HIS A 440 9.44 46.35 15.77
C HIS A 440 9.49 45.75 17.18
N LYS A 441 9.38 46.56 18.24
CA LYS A 441 9.44 46.10 19.64
C LYS A 441 8.18 45.37 20.07
N PHE A 442 7.04 45.69 19.47
CA PHE A 442 5.77 45.05 19.80
C PHE A 442 5.19 44.26 18.63
N LYS A 443 4.25 43.37 18.97
CA LYS A 443 3.48 42.58 18.03
C LYS A 443 2.04 42.45 18.50
N LEU A 444 1.09 42.54 17.57
CA LEU A 444 -0.30 42.22 17.86
C LEU A 444 -0.55 40.71 17.75
N CYS A 445 -1.22 40.15 18.74
CA CYS A 445 -1.60 38.75 18.77
C CYS A 445 -3.10 38.57 19.03
N LYS A 446 -3.80 37.86 18.15
CA LYS A 446 -5.21 37.50 18.37
C LYS A 446 -5.33 36.35 19.38
N VAL A 447 -6.21 36.52 20.37
CA VAL A 447 -6.55 35.50 21.36
C VAL A 447 -7.46 34.45 20.71
N ARG A 448 -7.02 33.19 20.78
CA ARG A 448 -7.76 32.05 20.21
C ARG A 448 -8.69 31.40 21.22
N SER A 449 -8.22 31.24 22.45
CA SER A 449 -9.00 30.64 23.54
C SER A 449 -8.49 31.12 24.88
N VAL A 450 -9.40 31.31 25.82
CA VAL A 450 -9.12 31.54 27.24
C VAL A 450 -9.50 30.25 27.97
N GLN A 451 -8.58 29.71 28.78
CA GLN A 451 -8.76 28.43 29.46
C GLN A 451 -8.16 28.50 30.87
N PHE A 452 -8.63 27.61 31.75
CA PHE A 452 -8.06 27.42 33.08
C PHE A 452 -7.21 26.15 33.09
N GLY A 453 -5.98 26.28 33.53
CA GLY A 453 -5.04 25.17 33.66
C GLY A 453 -5.22 24.40 34.94
N HIS A 454 -4.31 23.45 35.15
CA HIS A 454 -4.19 22.76 36.43
C HIS A 454 -4.03 23.78 37.57
N LYS A 455 -4.72 23.57 38.69
CA LYS A 455 -4.82 24.51 39.83
C LYS A 455 -5.57 25.82 39.53
N GLY A 456 -6.41 25.86 38.49
CA GLY A 456 -7.25 27.02 38.20
C GLY A 456 -6.48 28.23 37.68
N ILE A 457 -5.24 28.06 37.20
CA ILE A 457 -4.44 29.16 36.66
C ILE A 457 -5.02 29.58 35.30
N PRO A 458 -5.51 30.83 35.13
CA PRO A 458 -6.01 31.29 33.85
C PRO A 458 -4.85 31.48 32.87
N TYR A 459 -5.03 31.02 31.64
CA TYR A 459 -4.13 31.27 30.53
C TYR A 459 -4.88 31.49 29.23
N ILE A 460 -4.29 32.31 28.35
CA ILE A 460 -4.75 32.48 26.98
C ILE A 460 -3.81 31.75 26.02
N ASN A 461 -4.38 31.21 24.95
CA ASN A 461 -3.64 30.75 23.79
C ASN A 461 -3.86 31.73 22.65
N THR A 462 -2.77 32.19 22.04
CA THR A 462 -2.80 33.06 20.87
C THR A 462 -2.84 32.25 19.58
N TYR A 463 -3.17 32.90 18.46
CA TYR A 463 -3.17 32.26 17.14
C TYR A 463 -1.78 31.81 16.66
N ASP A 464 -0.70 32.46 17.12
CA ASP A 464 0.70 32.10 16.86
C ASP A 464 1.23 31.02 17.82
N GLY A 465 0.34 30.38 18.60
CA GLY A 465 0.68 29.23 19.43
C GLY A 465 1.42 29.57 20.73
N ARG A 466 1.44 30.84 21.15
CA ARG A 466 1.94 31.22 22.48
C ARG A 466 0.88 30.96 23.54
N THR A 467 1.35 30.65 24.75
CA THR A 467 0.51 30.55 25.95
C THR A 467 0.96 31.59 26.96
N ILE A 468 0.06 32.50 27.33
CA ILE A 468 0.33 33.56 28.31
C ILE A 468 -0.52 33.29 29.54
N ARG A 469 0.12 33.24 30.71
CA ARG A 469 -0.52 32.97 32.00
C ARG A 469 -0.88 34.28 32.70
N TYR A 470 -1.91 34.20 33.56
CA TYR A 470 -2.44 35.36 34.30
C TYR A 470 -2.83 36.54 33.39
N PRO A 471 -3.62 36.30 32.32
CA PRO A 471 -4.20 37.37 31.53
C PRO A 471 -5.20 38.19 32.38
N ASP A 472 -5.44 39.43 31.99
CA ASP A 472 -6.55 40.22 32.54
C ASP A 472 -7.89 39.45 32.33
N PRO A 473 -8.73 39.28 33.36
CA PRO A 473 -10.01 38.59 33.26
C PRO A 473 -10.97 39.14 32.19
N LEU A 474 -10.81 40.39 31.76
CA LEU A 474 -11.64 41.02 30.74
C LEU A 474 -11.32 40.55 29.31
N ILE A 475 -10.20 39.85 29.10
CA ILE A 475 -9.76 39.37 27.79
C ILE A 475 -10.62 38.20 27.34
N LYS A 476 -11.26 38.35 26.17
CA LYS A 476 -12.13 37.33 25.58
C LYS A 476 -11.52 36.73 24.31
N PRO A 477 -12.01 35.57 23.85
CA PRO A 477 -11.62 35.01 22.56
C PRO A 477 -11.95 35.99 21.42
N ASN A 478 -11.02 36.12 20.47
CA ASN A 478 -10.99 37.05 19.34
C ASN A 478 -10.52 38.48 19.61
N ASP A 479 -10.31 38.85 20.87
CA ASP A 479 -9.63 40.10 21.19
C ASP A 479 -8.18 40.04 20.70
N THR A 480 -7.60 41.20 20.40
CA THR A 480 -6.20 41.33 20.01
C THR A 480 -5.43 41.90 21.18
N ILE A 481 -4.36 41.23 21.60
CA ILE A 481 -3.42 41.73 22.60
C ILE A 481 -2.21 42.35 21.91
N GLU A 482 -1.68 43.42 22.46
CA GLU A 482 -0.37 43.95 22.12
C GLU A 482 0.66 43.32 23.06
N LEU A 483 1.68 42.72 22.45
CA LEU A 483 2.73 41.99 23.13
C LEU A 483 4.07 42.66 22.90
N ASP A 484 4.75 43.03 23.98
CA ASP A 484 6.14 43.44 23.91
C ASP A 484 7.04 42.21 23.67
N LEU A 485 7.87 42.26 22.64
CA LEU A 485 8.68 41.11 22.21
C LEU A 485 9.88 40.86 23.13
N GLU A 486 10.37 41.88 23.84
CA GLU A 486 11.46 41.75 24.80
C GLU A 486 10.96 41.10 26.09
N SER A 487 9.96 41.69 26.75
CA SER A 487 9.44 41.17 28.02
C SER A 487 8.45 40.02 27.86
N ASN A 488 7.87 39.82 26.67
CA ASN A 488 6.76 38.89 26.41
C ASN A 488 5.55 39.13 27.32
N LYS A 489 5.36 40.36 27.81
CA LYS A 489 4.20 40.79 28.59
C LYS A 489 3.18 41.51 27.70
N ILE A 490 1.92 41.46 28.12
CA ILE A 490 0.83 42.18 27.46
C ILE A 490 0.93 43.65 27.87
N THR A 491 0.98 44.55 26.88
CA THR A 491 1.02 46.01 27.12
C THR A 491 -0.39 46.59 27.10
N ASP A 492 -1.17 46.31 26.06
CA ASP A 492 -2.55 46.76 25.91
C ASP A 492 -3.42 45.71 25.18
N VAL A 493 -4.74 45.88 25.24
CA VAL A 493 -5.73 44.95 24.67
C VAL A 493 -6.79 45.69 23.86
N ILE A 494 -7.06 45.20 22.65
CA ILE A 494 -8.12 45.68 21.77
C ILE A 494 -9.27 44.66 21.77
N LYS A 495 -10.44 45.08 22.26
CA LYS A 495 -11.65 44.27 22.24
C LYS A 495 -12.16 44.07 20.80
N PHE A 496 -12.72 42.90 20.52
CA PHE A 496 -13.39 42.63 19.25
C PHE A 496 -14.81 43.21 19.25
N ASP A 497 -14.93 44.53 19.07
CA ASP A 497 -16.19 45.26 19.07
C ASP A 497 -16.43 46.03 17.76
N VAL A 498 -17.70 46.32 17.48
CA VAL A 498 -18.13 47.11 16.32
C VAL A 498 -17.53 48.51 16.39
N GLY A 499 -17.05 49.02 15.26
CA GLY A 499 -16.36 50.31 15.15
C GLY A 499 -14.83 50.21 15.19
N ASN A 500 -14.26 49.06 15.53
CA ASN A 500 -12.81 48.86 15.52
C ASN A 500 -12.26 48.52 14.13
N PHE A 501 -11.01 48.92 13.88
CA PHE A 501 -10.32 48.68 12.63
C PHE A 501 -9.82 47.23 12.54
N VAL A 502 -10.15 46.54 11.45
CA VAL A 502 -9.88 45.12 11.27
C VAL A 502 -9.26 44.83 9.91
N THR A 503 -8.50 43.73 9.83
CA THR A 503 -7.99 43.16 8.59
C THR A 503 -8.47 41.74 8.39
N VAL A 504 -8.59 41.34 7.12
CA VAL A 504 -8.99 39.99 6.75
C VAL A 504 -7.76 39.12 6.49
N THR A 505 -7.63 38.02 7.22
CA THR A 505 -6.50 37.07 7.12
C THR A 505 -6.79 35.85 6.25
N GLY A 506 -8.05 35.64 5.82
CA GLY A 506 -8.42 34.49 5.01
C GLY A 506 -9.66 34.68 4.12
N GLY A 507 -9.74 33.91 3.04
CA GLY A 507 -10.83 33.97 2.05
C GLY A 507 -10.57 34.90 0.88
N ARG A 508 -11.60 35.24 0.10
CA ARG A 508 -11.48 36.08 -1.12
C ARG A 508 -11.08 37.53 -0.86
N ASN A 509 -11.31 38.00 0.36
CA ASN A 509 -11.02 39.37 0.80
C ASN A 509 -9.74 39.47 1.65
N THR A 510 -8.88 38.43 1.66
CA THR A 510 -7.61 38.43 2.40
C THR A 510 -6.75 39.65 2.04
N GLY A 511 -6.22 40.33 3.05
CA GLY A 511 -5.39 41.53 2.93
C GLY A 511 -6.18 42.84 2.81
N ARG A 512 -7.52 42.79 2.79
CA ARG A 512 -8.35 44.00 2.92
C ARG A 512 -8.40 44.47 4.37
N VAL A 513 -8.53 45.78 4.57
CA VAL A 513 -8.70 46.42 5.89
C VAL A 513 -9.91 47.34 5.88
N GLY A 514 -10.55 47.50 7.02
CA GLY A 514 -11.66 48.43 7.17
C GLY A 514 -12.24 48.41 8.57
N THR A 515 -13.30 49.18 8.77
CA THR A 515 -14.00 49.28 10.05
C THR A 515 -15.05 48.19 10.17
N LEU A 516 -15.09 47.53 11.32
CA LEU A 516 -16.11 46.53 11.64
C LEU A 516 -17.48 47.20 11.81
N VAL A 517 -18.46 46.88 10.95
CA VAL A 517 -19.81 47.48 10.97
C VAL A 517 -20.82 46.61 11.71
N ASN A 518 -20.84 45.31 11.42
CA ASN A 518 -21.85 44.42 11.99
C ASN A 518 -21.31 43.00 12.22
N ARG A 519 -21.85 42.34 13.24
CA ARG A 519 -21.59 40.94 13.58
C ARG A 519 -22.89 40.16 13.61
N GLU A 520 -23.04 39.25 12.66
CA GLU A 520 -24.21 38.38 12.53
C GLU A 520 -23.90 36.99 13.12
N LYS A 521 -24.70 36.58 14.10
CA LYS A 521 -24.61 35.25 14.72
C LYS A 521 -25.68 34.34 14.14
N HIS A 522 -25.25 33.21 13.60
CA HIS A 522 -26.15 32.16 13.12
C HIS A 522 -26.05 30.95 14.04
N ARG A 523 -27.18 30.51 14.61
CA ARG A 523 -27.21 29.33 15.49
C ARG A 523 -26.81 28.08 14.69
N GLY A 524 -25.74 27.40 15.11
CA GLY A 524 -25.18 26.23 14.41
C GLY A 524 -24.35 26.54 13.17
N GLY A 525 -24.23 27.82 12.77
CA GLY A 525 -23.46 28.27 11.62
C GLY A 525 -22.21 29.06 12.01
N PHE A 526 -21.39 29.40 11.01
CA PHE A 526 -20.26 30.31 11.21
C PHE A 526 -20.77 31.73 11.42
N GLU A 527 -20.18 32.46 12.38
CA GLU A 527 -20.47 33.89 12.56
C GLU A 527 -19.91 34.70 11.38
N THR A 528 -20.75 35.61 10.86
CA THR A 528 -20.44 36.46 9.71
C THR A 528 -20.24 37.90 10.18
N VAL A 529 -19.27 38.56 9.58
CA VAL A 529 -18.80 39.89 9.97
C VAL A 529 -18.81 40.78 8.75
N ARG A 530 -19.48 41.93 8.83
CA ARG A 530 -19.51 42.96 7.78
C ARG A 530 -18.48 44.04 8.08
N ILE A 531 -17.64 44.32 7.10
CA ILE A 531 -16.54 45.28 7.18
C ILE A 531 -16.75 46.32 6.08
N ARG A 532 -16.50 47.60 6.41
CA ARG A 532 -16.56 48.73 5.48
C ARG A 532 -15.16 49.31 5.29
N ASP A 533 -14.70 49.36 4.05
CA ASP A 533 -13.44 49.98 3.67
C ASP A 533 -13.54 51.52 3.74
N GLU A 534 -12.41 52.23 3.70
CA GLU A 534 -12.38 53.70 3.69
C GLU A 534 -13.12 54.31 2.49
N HIS A 535 -13.16 53.59 1.36
CA HIS A 535 -13.91 53.99 0.16
C HIS A 535 -15.42 53.70 0.26
N GLY A 536 -15.91 53.27 1.43
CA GLY A 536 -17.31 52.95 1.67
C GLY A 536 -17.77 51.61 1.10
N GLN A 537 -16.89 50.82 0.47
CA GLN A 537 -17.24 49.48 0.00
C GLN A 537 -17.42 48.53 1.19
N GLU A 538 -18.58 47.87 1.25
CA GLU A 538 -18.86 46.86 2.27
C GLU A 538 -18.67 45.43 1.73
N PHE A 539 -18.13 44.56 2.57
CA PHE A 539 -18.09 43.12 2.30
C PHE A 539 -18.23 42.30 3.57
N ALA A 540 -18.66 41.04 3.40
CA ALA A 540 -18.81 40.09 4.49
C ALA A 540 -17.69 39.03 4.50
N THR A 541 -17.24 38.63 5.69
CA THR A 541 -16.31 37.52 5.90
C THR A 541 -16.67 36.73 7.16
N ARG A 542 -16.12 35.52 7.32
CA ARG A 542 -16.27 34.76 8.58
C ARG A 542 -15.44 35.40 9.69
N LEU A 543 -15.96 35.41 10.90
CA LEU A 543 -15.26 35.93 12.09
C LEU A 543 -13.87 35.30 12.32
N SER A 544 -13.70 34.02 11.95
CA SER A 544 -12.40 33.33 12.04
C SER A 544 -11.31 33.97 11.20
N ASN A 545 -11.68 34.69 10.14
CA ASN A 545 -10.78 35.29 9.17
C ASN A 545 -10.55 36.78 9.43
N VAL A 546 -11.05 37.32 10.54
CA VAL A 546 -10.92 38.75 10.89
C VAL A 546 -9.91 38.91 12.01
N PHE A 547 -9.06 39.92 11.93
CA PHE A 547 -8.06 40.26 12.93
C PHE A 547 -8.14 41.76 13.24
N THR A 548 -8.26 42.14 14.51
CA THR A 548 -8.37 43.55 14.92
C THR A 548 -6.99 44.21 14.97
N LEU A 549 -6.86 45.35 14.33
CA LEU A 549 -5.61 46.11 14.19
C LEU A 549 -5.56 47.38 15.05
N GLY A 550 -6.70 47.92 15.47
CA GLY A 550 -6.73 49.17 16.23
C GLY A 550 -8.10 49.49 16.84
N ARG A 551 -8.11 50.48 17.74
CA ARG A 551 -9.33 51.01 18.37
C ARG A 551 -9.92 52.12 17.50
N GLY A 552 -11.22 52.06 17.22
CA GLY A 552 -11.86 52.99 16.29
C GLY A 552 -11.33 52.84 14.86
N PRO A 553 -11.32 53.91 14.03
CA PRO A 553 -10.84 53.86 12.65
C PRO A 553 -9.31 53.92 12.51
N VAL A 554 -8.57 54.04 13.62
CA VAL A 554 -7.11 54.20 13.59
C VAL A 554 -6.43 52.86 13.80
N SER A 555 -5.50 52.50 12.91
CA SER A 555 -4.67 51.30 13.05
C SER A 555 -3.49 51.53 14.00
N TRP A 556 -3.12 50.52 14.80
CA TRP A 556 -1.92 50.58 15.65
C TRP A 556 -0.64 50.15 14.92
N ILE A 557 -0.77 49.74 13.66
CA ILE A 557 0.33 49.19 12.88
C ILE A 557 0.44 49.90 11.55
N SER A 558 1.64 49.97 11.01
CA SER A 558 1.84 50.46 9.65
C SER A 558 1.29 49.45 8.62
N LEU A 559 0.51 49.96 7.67
CA LEU A 559 -0.14 49.16 6.64
C LEU A 559 0.75 49.04 5.38
N PRO A 560 0.64 47.92 4.64
CA PRO A 560 1.37 47.74 3.39
C PRO A 560 0.83 48.67 2.29
N LYS A 561 1.54 48.76 1.17
CA LYS A 561 1.19 49.62 0.02
C LYS A 561 -0.30 49.49 -0.36
N ARG A 562 -0.93 50.64 -0.64
CA ARG A 562 -2.37 50.81 -0.92
C ARG A 562 -3.29 50.62 0.30
N GLU A 563 -2.74 50.62 1.51
CA GLU A 563 -3.48 50.68 2.79
C GLU A 563 -4.59 49.63 2.89
N GLY A 564 -4.40 48.45 2.29
CA GLY A 564 -5.39 47.38 2.29
C GLY A 564 -6.66 47.65 1.46
N ILE A 565 -6.69 48.71 0.64
CA ILE A 565 -7.83 49.08 -0.19
C ILE A 565 -7.81 48.29 -1.50
N LYS A 566 -8.87 47.52 -1.76
CA LYS A 566 -9.01 46.76 -3.00
C LYS A 566 -9.85 47.50 -4.03
N LEU A 567 -9.17 48.10 -4.99
CA LEU A 567 -9.78 48.69 -6.17
C LEU A 567 -10.54 47.64 -7.00
N SER A 568 -11.62 48.07 -7.65
CA SER A 568 -12.29 47.27 -8.67
C SER A 568 -11.37 47.05 -9.88
N VAL A 569 -11.67 46.06 -10.74
CA VAL A 569 -10.86 45.79 -11.93
C VAL A 569 -10.78 47.02 -12.85
N ILE A 570 -11.88 47.75 -12.96
CA ILE A 570 -11.99 48.99 -13.75
C ILE A 570 -11.15 50.10 -13.13
N GLN A 571 -11.25 50.31 -11.81
CA GLN A 571 -10.43 51.29 -11.10
C GLN A 571 -8.93 50.96 -11.16
N GLU A 572 -8.57 49.67 -11.08
CA GLU A 572 -7.17 49.24 -11.24
C GLU A 572 -6.67 49.47 -12.68
N ALA A 573 -7.54 49.31 -13.69
CA ALA A 573 -7.20 49.62 -15.08
C ALA A 573 -6.96 51.12 -15.28
N HIS A 574 -7.86 51.98 -14.81
CA HIS A 574 -7.69 53.43 -14.88
C HIS A 574 -6.47 53.92 -14.08
N ALA A 575 -6.21 53.37 -12.88
CA ALA A 575 -5.03 53.70 -12.11
C ALA A 575 -3.73 53.34 -12.85
N ARG A 576 -3.70 52.20 -13.55
CA ARG A 576 -2.55 51.82 -14.40
C ARG A 576 -2.41 52.74 -15.62
N GLU A 577 -3.51 53.17 -16.23
CA GLU A 577 -3.47 54.14 -17.32
C GLU A 577 -2.92 55.49 -16.85
N TYR A 578 -3.40 55.97 -15.69
CA TYR A 578 -2.93 57.20 -15.07
C TYR A 578 -1.45 57.13 -14.66
N GLU A 579 -0.99 56.01 -14.07
CA GLU A 579 0.44 55.79 -13.79
C GLU A 579 1.28 55.80 -15.08
N LYS A 580 0.80 55.16 -16.16
CA LYS A 580 1.49 55.15 -17.46
C LYS A 580 1.56 56.55 -18.08
N THR A 581 0.49 57.34 -18.00
CA THR A 581 0.47 58.72 -18.52
C THR A 581 1.32 59.65 -17.65
N ALA A 582 1.27 59.53 -16.33
CA ALA A 582 2.11 60.28 -15.40
C ALA A 582 3.61 60.00 -15.62
N PHE A 583 4.00 58.74 -15.79
CA PHE A 583 5.39 58.36 -16.11
C PHE A 583 5.85 58.90 -17.48
N ARG A 584 4.92 59.02 -18.44
CA ARG A 584 5.17 59.62 -19.75
C ARG A 584 5.36 61.14 -19.65
N PHE A 585 4.62 61.82 -18.79
CA PHE A 585 4.77 63.25 -18.50
C PHE A 585 6.06 63.57 -17.72
N ASP A 586 6.49 62.70 -16.79
CA ASP A 586 7.70 62.92 -16.00
C ASP A 586 8.98 62.79 -16.85
N ARG A 587 8.98 61.88 -17.83
CA ARG A 587 10.02 61.82 -18.88
C ARG A 587 10.08 63.11 -19.69
N VAL A 588 8.93 63.67 -20.06
CA VAL A 588 8.89 64.93 -20.83
C VAL A 588 9.41 66.12 -20.01
N LYS A 589 9.14 66.17 -18.69
CA LYS A 589 9.71 67.20 -17.80
C LYS A 589 11.22 67.04 -17.55
N THR A 590 11.75 65.82 -17.52
CA THR A 590 13.20 65.60 -17.42
C THR A 590 13.93 65.91 -18.74
N SER A 591 13.25 65.80 -19.88
CA SER A 591 13.78 66.18 -21.20
C SER A 591 13.76 67.69 -21.48
N ILE A 592 13.00 68.50 -20.74
CA ILE A 592 12.88 69.97 -20.92
C ILE A 592 13.83 70.74 -19.96
N LYS A 593 14.60 70.03 -19.11
CA LYS A 593 15.62 70.61 -18.22
C LYS A 593 17.06 70.41 -18.73
N PHE A 594 17.26 70.42 -20.04
CA PHE A 594 18.58 70.57 -20.68
C PHE A 594 18.55 71.74 -21.65
#